data_AF-A0A957BS71-F1
#
_entry.id   AF-A0A957BS71-F1
#
_cell.length_a   1.000
_cell.length_b   1.000
_cell.length_c   1.000
_cell.angle_alpha   90.00
_cell.angle_beta   90.00
_cell.angle_gamma   90.00
#
_symmetry.space_group_name_H-M   'P 1'
#
loop_
_entity.id
_entity.type
_entity.pdbx_description
1 polymer ?
#
loop_
_entity_poly.entity_id
_entity_poly.type
_entity_poly.pdbx_seq_one_letter_code
_entity_poly.pdbx_strand_id
1 'polypeptide(L)' 'FDLSPEVLEAIRDGNMLFAIDQQQYTQGYLAVVYMTLYLYNLNTPGQVLVPTGPGFVTQDTAAAVIDYSARGTR' A
#
# COMPACT_ATOMS: atom_id res chain seq x y z
N PHE A 1 4.57 -2.82 -8.16
CA PHE A 1 5.97 -2.77 -7.67
C PHE A 1 5.99 -3.23 -6.23
N ASP A 2 7.01 -4.01 -5.90
CA ASP A 2 7.33 -4.70 -4.64
C ASP A 2 6.32 -5.75 -4.11
N LEU A 3 5.05 -5.72 -4.50
CA LEU A 3 4.06 -6.74 -4.08
C LEU A 3 3.42 -7.52 -5.24
N SER A 4 4.10 -7.69 -6.38
CA SER A 4 3.52 -8.57 -7.42
C SER A 4 3.32 -9.99 -6.88
N PRO A 5 2.38 -10.78 -7.44
CA PRO A 5 2.16 -12.16 -7.00
C PRO A 5 3.45 -12.97 -6.88
N GLU A 6 4.37 -12.81 -7.85
CA GLU A 6 5.66 -13.50 -7.88
C GLU A 6 6.57 -13.08 -6.72
N VAL A 7 6.58 -11.79 -6.34
CA VAL A 7 7.37 -11.31 -5.21
C VAL A 7 6.80 -11.81 -3.89
N LEU A 8 5.48 -11.81 -3.75
CA LEU A 8 4.80 -12.31 -2.56
C LEU A 8 4.97 -13.81 -2.38
N GLU A 9 4.93 -14.58 -3.48
CA GLU A 9 5.25 -16.01 -3.47
C GLU A 9 6.71 -16.25 -3.10
N ALA A 10 7.65 -15.47 -3.64
CA ALA A 10 9.06 -15.57 -3.29
C ALA A 10 9.31 -15.28 -1.79
N ILE A 11 8.60 -14.33 -1.20
CA ILE A 11 8.68 -14.03 0.24
C ILE A 11 8.06 -15.16 1.07
N ARG A 12 6.88 -15.65 0.68
CA ARG A 12 6.21 -16.78 1.34
C ARG A 12 7.09 -18.03 1.36
N ASP A 13 7.75 -18.31 0.24
CA ASP A 13 8.56 -19.50 0.05
C ASP A 13 9.98 -19.36 0.65
N GLY A 14 10.31 -18.21 1.25
CA GLY A 14 11.59 -17.95 1.90
C GLY A 14 12.74 -17.61 0.94
N ASN A 15 12.43 -17.41 -0.34
CA ASN A 15 13.41 -17.03 -1.38
C ASN A 15 13.73 -15.53 -1.36
N MET A 16 12.93 -14.72 -0.66
CA MET A 16 13.14 -13.29 -0.42
C MET A 16 12.81 -12.94 1.03
N LEU A 17 13.63 -12.11 1.68
CA LEU A 17 13.44 -11.76 3.09
C LEU A 17 12.22 -10.85 3.33
N PHE A 18 12.06 -9.85 2.49
CA PHE A 18 10.97 -8.89 2.57
C PHE A 18 10.80 -8.10 1.27
N ALA A 19 9.64 -7.47 1.13
CA ALA A 19 9.36 -6.40 0.18
C ALA A 19 8.99 -5.10 0.91
N ILE A 20 9.16 -3.97 0.21
CA ILE A 20 8.76 -2.65 0.70
C ILE A 20 7.42 -2.27 0.06
N ASP A 21 6.38 -2.18 0.88
CA ASP A 21 5.07 -1.73 0.46
C ASP A 21 4.96 -0.21 0.55
N GLN A 22 4.67 0.44 -0.58
CA GLN A 22 4.45 1.90 -0.67
C GLN A 22 2.96 2.27 -0.72
N GLN A 23 2.06 1.28 -0.75
CA GLN A 23 0.60 1.43 -0.82
C GLN A 23 0.13 2.38 -1.92
N GLN A 24 0.41 2.03 -3.17
CA GLN A 24 0.12 2.89 -4.34
C GLN A 24 -1.39 3.14 -4.50
N TYR A 25 -2.22 2.16 -4.10
CA TYR A 25 -3.67 2.34 -4.03
C TYR A 25 -4.04 3.53 -3.12
N THR A 26 -3.46 3.60 -1.92
CA THR A 26 -3.70 4.68 -0.95
C THR A 26 -3.18 6.02 -1.46
N GLN A 27 -2.05 6.06 -2.18
CA GLN A 27 -1.54 7.29 -2.79
C GLN A 27 -2.55 7.92 -3.76
N GLY A 28 -3.18 7.10 -4.61
CA GLY A 28 -4.24 7.57 -5.51
C GLY A 28 -5.56 7.89 -4.79
N TYR A 29 -5.98 7.03 -3.87
CA TYR A 29 -7.25 7.16 -3.17
C TYR A 29 -7.31 8.39 -2.26
N LEU A 30 -6.27 8.62 -1.43
CA LEU A 30 -6.24 9.75 -0.51
C LEU A 30 -6.24 11.10 -1.23
N ALA A 31 -5.65 11.19 -2.41
CA ALA A 31 -5.69 12.42 -3.21
C ALA A 31 -7.13 12.83 -3.53
N VAL A 32 -7.98 11.89 -3.93
CA VAL A 32 -9.40 12.13 -4.23
C VAL A 32 -10.18 12.47 -2.95
N VAL A 33 -9.93 11.75 -1.85
CA VAL A 33 -10.57 12.02 -0.55
C VAL A 33 -10.25 13.43 -0.07
N TYR A 34 -8.98 13.85 -0.07
CA TYR A 34 -8.60 15.18 0.38
C TYR A 34 -9.18 16.28 -0.51
N MET A 35 -9.21 16.08 -1.83
CA MET A 35 -9.87 17.03 -2.74
C MET A 35 -11.36 17.15 -2.44
N THR A 36 -12.04 16.02 -2.20
CA THR A 36 -13.47 16.00 -1.87
C THR A 36 -13.75 16.73 -0.56
N LEU A 37 -12.98 16.44 0.49
CA LEU A 37 -13.11 17.06 1.81
C LEU A 37 -12.85 18.58 1.76
N TYR A 38 -11.87 19.01 0.97
CA TYR A 38 -11.58 20.43 0.78
C TYR A 38 -12.74 21.15 0.09
N LEU A 39 -13.28 20.58 -1.00
CA LEU A 39 -14.41 21.17 -1.72
C LEU A 39 -15.70 21.19 -0.88
N TYR A 40 -15.91 20.19 -0.04
CA TYR A 40 -17.13 20.08 0.78
C TYR A 40 -17.10 20.98 2.02
N ASN A 41 -15.95 21.10 2.70
CA ASN A 41 -15.91 21.73 4.03
C ASN A 41 -14.54 22.36 4.36
N LEU A 42 -13.72 22.68 3.35
CA LEU A 42 -12.39 23.27 3.51
C LEU A 42 -11.47 22.49 4.46
N ASN A 43 -11.70 21.19 4.64
CA ASN A 43 -10.84 20.36 5.45
C ASN A 43 -9.53 20.12 4.71
N THR A 44 -8.42 20.20 5.43
CA THR A 44 -7.08 19.95 4.93
C THR A 44 -6.42 18.83 5.71
N PRO A 45 -5.44 18.12 5.12
CA PRO A 45 -4.58 17.22 5.88
C PRO A 45 -3.91 17.99 7.03
N GLY A 46 -3.76 17.33 8.18
CA GLY A 46 -3.10 17.93 9.35
C GLY A 46 -1.61 18.20 9.15
N GLN A 47 -0.97 17.60 8.13
CA GLN A 47 0.43 17.80 7.77
C GLN A 47 0.61 17.81 6.26
N VAL A 48 1.68 18.46 5.78
CA VAL A 48 2.03 18.53 4.35
C VAL A 48 2.45 17.17 3.80
N LEU A 49 3.16 16.37 4.59
CA LEU A 49 3.55 15.02 4.24
C LEU A 49 2.54 14.01 4.78
N VAL A 50 1.94 13.23 3.88
CA VAL A 50 1.05 12.11 4.21
C VAL A 50 1.76 10.81 3.81
N PRO A 51 2.41 10.10 4.74
CA PRO A 51 3.15 8.89 4.42
C PRO A 51 2.18 7.73 4.13
N THR A 52 2.44 7.00 3.04
CA THR A 52 1.77 5.73 2.72
C THR A 52 2.73 4.53 2.81
N GLY A 53 3.98 4.79 3.19
CA GLY A 53 5.05 3.80 3.31
C GLY A 53 6.33 4.41 3.90
N PRO A 54 7.40 3.62 4.04
CA PRO A 54 7.47 2.20 3.70
C PRO A 54 6.82 1.30 4.75
N GLY A 55 5.95 0.39 4.30
CA GLY A 55 5.58 -0.81 5.04
C GLY A 55 6.50 -1.97 4.66
N PHE A 56 6.69 -2.95 5.54
CA PHE A 56 7.45 -4.16 5.22
C PHE A 56 6.50 -5.35 5.10
N VAL A 57 6.60 -6.08 3.99
CA VAL A 57 5.94 -7.38 3.83
C VAL A 57 7.01 -8.45 3.97
N THR A 58 6.82 -9.32 4.96
CA THR A 58 7.74 -10.39 5.35
C THR A 58 7.03 -11.74 5.15
N GLN A 59 7.74 -12.84 5.38
CA GLN A 59 7.16 -14.18 5.27
C GLN A 59 5.89 -14.35 6.12
N ASP A 60 5.86 -13.75 7.32
CA ASP A 60 4.71 -13.79 8.24
C ASP A 60 3.47 -13.08 7.69
N THR A 61 3.65 -12.07 6.83
CA THR A 61 2.56 -11.22 6.34
C THR A 61 2.23 -11.42 4.86
N ALA A 62 3.14 -12.02 4.07
CA ALA A 62 2.96 -12.20 2.63
C ALA A 62 1.65 -12.92 2.28
N ALA A 63 1.31 -13.99 3.01
CA ALA A 63 0.07 -14.74 2.80
C ALA A 63 -1.20 -13.88 2.91
N ALA A 64 -1.21 -12.90 3.81
CA ALA A 64 -2.36 -12.02 4.02
C ALA A 64 -2.49 -10.94 2.91
N VAL A 65 -1.43 -10.70 2.14
CA VAL A 65 -1.36 -9.62 1.14
C VAL A 65 -1.66 -10.12 -0.27
N ILE A 66 -1.42 -11.40 -0.56
CA ILE A 66 -1.56 -12.01 -1.90
C ILE A 66 -2.93 -11.75 -2.52
N ASP A 67 -4.03 -11.99 -1.78
CA ASP A 67 -5.39 -11.79 -2.32
C ASP A 67 -5.65 -10.32 -2.72
N TYR A 68 -5.25 -9.39 -1.87
CA TYR A 68 -5.46 -7.97 -2.13
C TYR A 68 -4.64 -7.46 -3.32
N SER A 69 -3.42 -7.99 -3.49
CA SER A 69 -2.59 -7.62 -4.63
C SER A 69 -3.07 -8.25 -5.93
N ALA A 70 -3.55 -9.51 -5.89
CA ALA A 70 -4.21 -10.14 -7.03
C ALA A 70 -5.44 -9.37 -7.51
N ARG A 71 -6.15 -8.68 -6.59
CA ARG A 71 -7.28 -7.81 -6.89
C ARG A 71 -6.87 -6.40 -7.36
N GLY A 72 -5.59 -6.09 -7.42
CA GLY A 72 -5.08 -4.76 -7.79
C GLY A 72 -5.37 -3.68 -6.75
N THR A 73 -5.67 -4.07 -5.51
CA THR A 73 -6.03 -3.16 -4.41
C THR A 73 -4.91 -2.98 -3.39
N ARG A 74 -3.78 -3.66 -3.60
CA ARG A 74 -2.56 -3.63 -2.77
C ARG A 74 -1.32 -3.80 -3.61
#